data_AF-A0A845R7R6-F1
#
_entry.id   AF-A0A845R7R6-F1
#
_cell.length_a   1.000
_cell.length_b   1.000
_cell.length_c   1.000
_cell.angle_alpha   90.00
_cell.angle_beta   90.00
_cell.angle_gamma   90.00
#
_symmetry.space_group_name_H-M   'P 1'
#
loop_
_entity.id
_entity.type
_entity.pdbx_description
1 polymer ?
#
loop_
_entity_poly.entity_id
_entity_poly.type
_entity_poly.pdbx_seq_one_letter_code
_entity_poly.pdbx_strand_id
1 'polypeptide(L)'
;MNMLPITEVLICAFLSCIIVHYHVLCKCYFALKSTFVDLPKNGGTYMWTLYESILSLCAERGIKGGKMCVDLGLSKSLMTDLKSGRKKGITADTAQKIADYFNVSVDRVLGKEKAPIQEGERQPSDDEIKFALFGGGGEITDAMFDEVKNFAAYVKQREEEKKKKG
;
A
#
# COMPACT_ATOMS: atom_id res chain seq x y z
N MET A 1 -2.48 -58.18 42.08
CA MET A 1 -1.49 -57.22 41.58
C MET A 1 -1.90 -56.86 40.16
N ASN A 2 -2.72 -55.82 40.02
CA ASN A 2 -3.26 -55.40 38.72
C ASN A 2 -2.28 -54.42 38.07
N MET A 3 -1.36 -54.93 37.25
CA MET A 3 -0.60 -54.11 36.31
C MET A 3 -1.52 -53.76 35.14
N LEU A 4 -2.13 -52.56 35.18
CA LEU A 4 -2.79 -51.98 34.02
C LEU A 4 -1.73 -51.62 32.96
N PRO A 5 -2.01 -51.88 31.67
CA PRO A 5 -1.00 -51.86 30.63
C PRO A 5 -0.59 -50.43 30.27
N ILE A 6 0.73 -50.23 30.24
CA ILE A 6 1.45 -48.97 29.95
C ILE A 6 1.04 -48.37 28.58
N THR A 7 0.35 -49.15 27.74
CA THR A 7 -0.16 -48.76 26.42
C THR A 7 -1.33 -47.77 26.49
N GLU A 8 -2.21 -47.82 27.49
CA GLU A 8 -3.35 -46.87 27.57
C GLU A 8 -2.91 -45.46 27.93
N VAL A 9 -1.93 -45.33 28.83
CA VAL A 9 -1.39 -44.02 29.25
C VAL A 9 -0.71 -43.31 28.08
N LEU A 10 -0.02 -44.08 27.22
CA LEU A 10 0.69 -43.53 26.08
C LEU A 10 -0.28 -43.01 25.00
N ILE A 11 -1.36 -43.75 24.72
CA ILE A 11 -2.38 -43.33 23.75
C ILE A 11 -3.09 -42.05 24.21
N CYS A 12 -3.42 -41.94 25.51
CA CYS A 12 -3.99 -40.70 26.07
C CYS A 12 -3.04 -39.50 25.96
N ALA A 13 -1.74 -39.70 26.18
CA ALA A 13 -0.75 -38.64 26.02
C ALA A 13 -0.64 -38.17 24.56
N PHE A 14 -0.64 -39.09 23.58
CA PHE A 14 -0.61 -38.74 22.17
C PHE A 14 -1.90 -38.03 21.70
N LEU A 15 -3.08 -38.48 22.14
CA LEU A 15 -4.34 -37.82 21.78
C LEU A 15 -4.44 -36.39 22.33
N SER A 16 -4.04 -36.19 23.58
CA SER A 16 -4.04 -34.86 24.20
C SER A 16 -3.09 -33.88 23.49
N CYS A 17 -1.93 -34.35 23.04
CA CYS A 17 -0.95 -33.53 22.34
C CYS A 17 -1.43 -33.11 20.93
N ILE A 18 -2.12 -34.01 20.22
CA ILE A 18 -2.74 -33.73 18.91
C ILE A 18 -3.87 -32.69 19.06
N ILE A 19 -4.71 -32.80 20.10
CA ILE A 19 -5.80 -31.85 20.36
C ILE A 19 -5.25 -30.44 20.66
N VAL A 20 -4.19 -30.34 21.48
CA VAL A 20 -3.56 -29.04 21.78
C VAL A 20 -2.94 -28.43 20.53
N HIS A 21 -2.26 -29.22 19.68
CA HIS A 21 -1.71 -28.74 18.41
C HIS A 21 -2.82 -28.32 17.43
N TYR A 22 -3.90 -29.09 17.30
CA TYR A 22 -5.03 -28.71 16.46
C TYR A 22 -5.71 -27.43 16.96
N HIS A 23 -5.80 -27.22 18.27
CA HIS A 23 -6.39 -26.01 18.83
C HIS A 23 -5.53 -24.76 18.59
N VAL A 24 -4.19 -24.89 18.65
CA VAL A 24 -3.26 -23.80 18.28
C VAL A 24 -3.33 -23.51 16.78
N LEU A 25 -3.32 -24.54 15.93
CA LEU A 25 -3.46 -24.40 14.48
C LEU A 25 -4.82 -23.81 14.08
N CYS A 26 -5.90 -24.18 14.76
CA CYS A 26 -7.24 -23.66 14.51
C CYS A 26 -7.38 -22.18 14.93
N LYS A 27 -6.74 -21.77 16.04
CA LYS A 27 -6.64 -20.34 16.42
C LYS A 27 -5.84 -19.53 15.41
N CYS A 28 -4.74 -20.06 14.88
CA CYS A 28 -3.97 -19.42 13.83
C CYS A 28 -4.76 -19.33 12.50
N TYR A 29 -5.49 -20.37 12.13
CA TYR A 29 -6.34 -20.38 10.94
C TYR A 29 -7.50 -19.38 11.05
N PHE A 30 -8.12 -19.26 12.24
CA PHE A 30 -9.17 -18.28 12.47
C PHE A 30 -8.64 -16.83 12.45
N ALA A 31 -7.43 -16.60 12.97
CA ALA A 31 -6.75 -15.30 12.88
C ALA A 31 -6.42 -14.91 11.42
N LEU A 32 -5.98 -15.88 10.60
CA LEU A 32 -5.71 -15.68 9.17
C LEU A 32 -6.99 -15.53 8.32
N LYS A 33 -8.10 -16.15 8.72
CA LYS A 33 -9.38 -16.00 8.01
C LYS A 33 -10.07 -14.66 8.30
N SER A 34 -9.74 -14.01 9.42
CA SER A 34 -10.28 -12.69 9.77
C SER A 34 -9.72 -11.54 8.92
N THR A 35 -8.67 -11.76 8.13
CA THR A 35 -8.16 -10.81 7.12
C THR A 35 -8.62 -11.13 5.71
N PHE A 36 -9.50 -12.12 5.51
CA PHE A 36 -10.21 -12.30 4.24
C PHE A 36 -11.34 -11.26 4.16
N VAL A 37 -10.91 -10.00 4.01
CA VAL A 37 -11.74 -8.83 3.79
C VAL A 37 -12.53 -9.07 2.50
N ASP A 38 -13.86 -9.01 2.61
CA ASP A 38 -14.77 -8.99 1.48
C ASP A 38 -14.27 -7.96 0.45
N LEU A 39 -13.72 -8.45 -0.68
CA LEU A 39 -13.48 -7.59 -1.83
C LEU A 39 -14.83 -7.02 -2.28
N PRO A 40 -14.99 -5.68 -2.38
CA PRO A 40 -16.19 -5.11 -2.94
C PRO A 40 -16.31 -5.57 -4.40
N LYS A 41 -17.33 -6.39 -4.68
CA LYS A 41 -17.73 -6.82 -6.02
C LYS A 41 -18.39 -5.66 -6.77
N ASN A 42 -17.64 -4.59 -7.03
CA ASN A 42 -18.10 -3.49 -7.88
C ASN A 42 -17.50 -3.67 -9.27
N GLY A 43 -18.13 -4.52 -10.07
CA GLY A 43 -17.98 -4.51 -11.52
C GLY A 43 -18.66 -3.26 -12.07
N GLY A 44 -17.91 -2.17 -12.20
CA GLY A 44 -18.39 -0.90 -12.73
C GLY A 44 -17.23 0.06 -13.00
N THR A 45 -17.11 0.46 -14.26
CA THR A 45 -16.11 1.38 -14.85
C THR A 45 -15.74 2.61 -14.00
N TYR A 46 -14.48 2.63 -13.57
CA TYR A 46 -13.54 3.72 -13.25
C TYR A 46 -14.09 5.16 -13.05
N MET A 47 -14.59 5.45 -11.86
CA MET A 47 -14.43 6.79 -11.25
C MET A 47 -14.09 6.58 -9.78
N TRP A 48 -12.82 6.76 -9.40
CA TRP A 48 -12.36 6.55 -8.02
C TRP A 48 -12.97 7.62 -7.12
N THR A 49 -13.99 7.25 -6.35
CA THR A 49 -14.65 8.17 -5.43
C THR A 49 -13.93 8.20 -4.09
N LEU A 50 -14.13 9.28 -3.33
CA LEU A 50 -13.59 9.42 -1.98
C LEU A 50 -14.03 8.26 -1.05
N TYR A 51 -15.22 7.71 -1.30
CA TYR A 51 -15.71 6.50 -0.62
C TYR A 51 -14.82 5.28 -0.90
N GLU A 52 -14.49 5.03 -2.16
CA GLU A 52 -13.61 3.90 -2.56
C GLU A 52 -12.19 4.10 -2.01
N SER A 53 -11.68 5.33 -1.97
CA SER A 53 -10.38 5.66 -1.35
C SER A 53 -10.33 5.33 0.14
N ILE A 54 -11.37 5.70 0.89
CA ILE A 54 -11.45 5.37 2.31
C ILE A 54 -11.65 3.88 2.52
N LEU A 55 -12.43 3.22 1.66
CA LEU A 55 -12.61 1.77 1.71
C LEU A 55 -11.31 1.01 1.46
N SER A 56 -10.48 1.45 0.51
CA SER A 56 -9.19 0.79 0.25
C SER A 56 -8.25 0.94 1.45
N LEU A 57 -8.19 2.12 2.07
CA LEU A 57 -7.42 2.35 3.30
C LEU A 57 -7.92 1.48 4.46
N CYS A 58 -9.24 1.34 4.58
CA CYS A 58 -9.87 0.43 5.54
C CYS A 58 -9.49 -1.03 5.28
N ALA A 59 -9.50 -1.45 4.01
CA ALA A 59 -9.12 -2.80 3.60
C ALA A 59 -7.64 -3.11 3.84
N GLU A 60 -6.75 -2.16 3.54
CA GLU A 60 -5.30 -2.26 3.80
C GLU A 60 -5.01 -2.49 5.30
N ARG A 61 -5.77 -1.84 6.20
CA ARG A 61 -5.64 -2.04 7.65
C ARG A 61 -6.51 -3.15 8.24
N GLY A 62 -7.33 -3.83 7.43
CA GLY A 62 -8.25 -4.87 7.90
C GLY A 62 -9.37 -4.37 8.83
N ILE A 63 -9.75 -3.10 8.73
CA ILE A 63 -10.76 -2.45 9.58
C ILE A 63 -12.02 -2.19 8.74
N LYS A 64 -13.21 -2.35 9.33
CA LYS A 64 -14.46 -1.96 8.68
C LYS A 64 -14.63 -0.44 8.73
N GLY A 65 -15.06 0.20 7.63
CA GLY A 65 -15.27 1.66 7.60
C GLY A 65 -16.22 2.18 8.70
N GLY A 66 -17.20 1.37 9.12
CA GLY A 66 -18.06 1.71 10.25
C GLY A 66 -17.33 1.76 11.60
N LYS A 67 -16.29 0.92 11.80
CA LYS A 67 -15.44 0.94 13.00
C LYS A 67 -14.52 2.16 13.00
N MET A 68 -13.91 2.48 11.86
CA MET A 68 -13.13 3.70 11.67
C MET A 68 -13.93 4.96 12.06
N CYS A 69 -15.20 5.08 11.65
CA CYS A 69 -16.03 6.22 12.05
C CYS A 69 -16.23 6.32 13.56
N VAL A 70 -16.37 5.20 14.27
CA VAL A 70 -16.54 5.18 15.73
C VAL A 70 -15.23 5.58 16.42
N ASP A 71 -14.11 5.01 15.97
CA ASP A 71 -12.79 5.29 16.55
C ASP A 71 -12.38 6.77 16.38
N LEU A 72 -12.79 7.39 15.27
CA LEU A 72 -12.52 8.80 14.98
C LEU A 72 -13.55 9.79 15.55
N GLY A 73 -14.62 9.30 16.19
CA GLY A 73 -15.72 10.13 16.66
C GLY A 73 -16.48 10.85 15.53
N LEU A 74 -16.52 10.25 14.33
CA LEU A 74 -17.22 10.78 13.16
C LEU A 74 -18.67 10.28 13.14
N SER A 75 -19.53 11.00 12.41
CA SER A 75 -20.91 10.56 12.20
C SER A 75 -20.91 9.15 11.58
N LYS A 76 -21.65 8.22 12.19
CA LYS A 76 -21.87 6.87 11.64
C LYS A 76 -22.50 6.90 10.25
N SER A 77 -23.17 8.02 9.88
CA SER A 77 -23.74 8.23 8.56
C SER A 77 -22.70 8.56 7.48
N LEU A 78 -21.47 8.95 7.85
CA LEU A 78 -20.46 9.48 6.92
C LEU A 78 -20.20 8.52 5.75
N MET A 79 -19.97 7.24 6.03
CA MET A 79 -19.72 6.25 4.98
C MET A 79 -20.93 6.04 4.07
N THR A 80 -22.16 6.13 4.60
CA THR A 80 -23.40 6.02 3.82
C THR A 80 -23.65 7.27 2.98
N ASP A 81 -23.36 8.45 3.53
CA ASP A 81 -23.47 9.75 2.84
C ASP A 81 -22.44 9.88 1.70
N LEU A 82 -21.24 9.33 1.91
CA LEU A 82 -20.20 9.22 0.88
C LEU A 82 -20.58 8.19 -0.20
N LYS A 83 -21.10 7.01 0.19
CA LYS A 83 -21.55 5.96 -0.73
C LYS A 83 -22.70 6.43 -1.63
N SER A 84 -23.66 7.16 -1.05
CA SER A 84 -24.83 7.68 -1.76
C SER A 84 -24.54 8.96 -2.55
N GLY A 85 -23.34 9.53 -2.44
CA GLY A 85 -22.98 10.79 -3.08
C GLY A 85 -23.68 12.03 -2.49
N ARG A 86 -24.41 11.90 -1.38
CA ARG A 86 -25.03 13.02 -0.66
C ARG A 86 -23.98 14.04 -0.20
N LYS A 87 -22.80 13.54 0.16
CA LYS A 87 -21.65 14.34 0.57
C LYS A 87 -20.50 14.07 -0.40
N LYS A 88 -20.15 15.06 -1.23
CA LYS A 88 -19.07 14.94 -2.24
C LYS A 88 -17.66 15.07 -1.66
N GLY A 89 -17.53 15.56 -0.42
CA GLY A 89 -16.25 15.80 0.23
C GLY A 89 -16.37 15.86 1.76
N ILE A 90 -15.27 15.58 2.43
CA ILE A 90 -15.14 15.71 3.88
C ILE A 90 -14.50 17.06 4.23
N THR A 91 -14.71 17.56 5.45
CA THR A 91 -13.99 18.76 5.91
C THR A 91 -12.50 18.45 6.04
N ALA A 92 -11.65 19.47 5.88
CA ALA A 92 -10.20 19.32 6.03
C ALA A 92 -9.83 18.66 7.37
N ASP A 93 -10.47 19.07 8.46
CA ASP A 93 -10.27 18.48 9.79
C ASP A 93 -10.60 16.99 9.84
N THR A 94 -11.66 16.55 9.15
CA THR A 94 -12.04 15.13 9.09
C THR A 94 -11.03 14.35 8.23
N ALA A 95 -10.56 14.95 7.13
CA ALA A 95 -9.56 14.34 6.26
C ALA A 95 -8.23 14.14 6.99
N GLN A 96 -7.81 15.15 7.78
CA GLN A 96 -6.60 15.07 8.59
C GLN A 96 -6.72 13.96 9.65
N LYS A 97 -7.85 13.87 10.37
CA LYS A 97 -8.07 12.78 11.35
C LYS A 97 -7.99 11.39 10.72
N ILE A 98 -8.55 11.22 9.53
CA ILE A 98 -8.48 9.96 8.78
C ILE A 98 -7.03 9.70 8.36
N ALA A 99 -6.35 10.70 7.81
CA ALA A 99 -4.94 10.62 7.42
C ALA A 99 -4.04 10.22 8.59
N ASP A 100 -4.22 10.85 9.76
CA ASP A 100 -3.49 10.55 10.99
C ASP A 100 -3.76 9.13 11.49
N TYR A 101 -5.02 8.68 11.45
CA TYR A 101 -5.42 7.32 11.85
C TYR A 101 -4.81 6.23 10.97
N PHE A 102 -4.73 6.50 9.66
CA PHE A 102 -4.12 5.59 8.70
C PHE A 102 -2.62 5.85 8.46
N ASN A 103 -2.02 6.85 9.11
CA ASN A 103 -0.65 7.32 8.89
C ASN A 103 -0.32 7.49 7.39
N VAL A 104 -1.24 8.09 6.63
CA VAL A 104 -1.12 8.37 5.19
C VAL A 104 -1.26 9.88 4.93
N SER A 105 -0.95 10.35 3.73
CA SER A 105 -1.20 11.75 3.36
C SER A 105 -2.69 12.05 3.17
N VAL A 106 -3.09 13.31 3.41
CA VAL A 106 -4.47 13.77 3.16
C VAL A 106 -4.87 13.60 1.69
N ASP A 107 -3.92 13.77 0.75
CA ASP A 107 -4.14 13.57 -0.68
C ASP A 107 -4.51 12.13 -1.04
N ARG A 108 -3.91 11.15 -0.37
CA ARG A 108 -4.27 9.71 -0.49
C ARG A 108 -5.70 9.45 -0.02
N VAL A 109 -6.13 10.11 1.07
CA VAL A 109 -7.51 9.99 1.58
C VAL A 109 -8.52 10.58 0.60
N LEU A 110 -8.21 11.72 0.00
CA LEU A 110 -9.11 12.41 -0.93
C LEU A 110 -9.21 11.73 -2.30
N GLY A 111 -8.45 10.66 -2.55
CA GLY A 111 -8.42 9.98 -3.85
C GLY A 111 -7.85 10.87 -4.95
N LYS A 112 -7.09 11.91 -4.60
CA LYS A 112 -6.39 12.80 -5.54
C LYS A 112 -5.06 12.22 -6.01
N GLU A 113 -4.86 10.92 -5.80
CA GLU A 113 -3.66 10.26 -6.24
C GLU A 113 -3.76 10.00 -7.74
N LYS A 114 -3.25 10.96 -8.52
CA LYS A 114 -2.33 10.58 -9.59
C LYS A 114 -1.34 9.64 -8.91
N ALA A 115 -1.25 8.38 -9.39
CA ALA A 115 -0.38 7.35 -8.84
C ALA A 115 0.88 7.96 -8.22
N PRO A 116 1.31 7.54 -7.02
CA PRO A 116 2.47 8.13 -6.39
C PRO A 116 3.65 7.89 -7.33
N ILE A 117 3.98 8.90 -8.12
CA ILE A 117 5.34 9.12 -8.54
C ILE A 117 5.96 9.44 -7.19
N GLN A 118 6.61 8.45 -6.59
CA GLN A 118 7.47 8.68 -5.45
C GLN A 118 8.47 9.75 -5.91
N GLU A 119 8.21 11.01 -5.61
CA GLU A 119 9.09 12.16 -5.93
C GLU A 119 10.40 12.10 -5.12
N GLY A 120 10.83 10.92 -4.69
CA GLY A 120 12.00 10.73 -3.84
C GLY A 120 12.90 9.53 -4.19
N GLU A 121 12.47 8.50 -4.92
CA GLU A 121 13.27 7.25 -4.99
C GLU A 121 13.32 6.53 -6.35
N ARG A 122 12.77 7.09 -7.43
CA ARG A 122 13.21 6.70 -8.77
C ARG A 122 14.21 7.72 -9.28
N GLN A 123 15.44 7.63 -8.79
CA GLN A 123 16.54 8.04 -9.66
C GLN A 123 16.47 7.09 -10.86
N PRO A 124 16.24 7.60 -12.08
CA PRO A 124 16.27 6.73 -13.25
C PRO A 124 17.63 6.03 -13.24
N SER A 125 17.62 4.70 -13.29
CA SER A 125 18.87 3.95 -13.30
C SER A 125 19.68 4.36 -14.52
N ASP A 126 21.01 4.26 -14.44
CA ASP A 126 21.89 4.57 -15.57
C ASP A 126 21.45 3.82 -16.84
N ASP A 127 20.88 2.62 -16.71
CA ASP A 127 20.35 1.83 -17.83
C ASP A 127 19.06 2.42 -18.44
N GLU A 128 18.18 2.99 -17.64
CA GLU A 128 16.98 3.68 -18.12
C GLU A 128 17.35 4.99 -18.84
N ILE A 129 18.33 5.72 -18.30
CA ILE A 129 18.90 6.92 -18.93
C ILE A 129 19.58 6.56 -20.26
N LYS A 130 20.38 5.49 -20.29
CA LYS A 130 21.01 4.97 -21.51
C LYS A 130 19.95 4.57 -22.54
N PHE A 131 18.90 3.85 -22.14
CA PHE A 131 17.81 3.45 -23.04
C PHE A 131 17.10 4.66 -23.64
N ALA A 132 16.75 5.67 -22.83
CA ALA A 132 16.06 6.86 -23.29
C ALA A 132 16.91 7.70 -24.25
N LEU A 133 18.22 7.79 -24.03
CA LEU A 133 19.11 8.62 -24.85
C LEU A 133 19.50 7.96 -26.18
N PHE A 134 19.67 6.64 -26.19
CA PHE A 134 20.20 5.90 -27.35
C PHE A 134 19.18 5.00 -28.04
N GLY A 135 17.90 5.01 -27.61
CA GLY A 135 16.80 4.35 -28.32
C GLY A 135 16.85 2.81 -28.30
N GLY A 136 17.59 2.21 -27.36
CA GLY A 136 17.63 0.76 -27.15
C GLY A 136 18.37 -0.06 -28.21
N GLY A 137 19.11 0.57 -29.13
CA GLY A 137 19.86 -0.12 -30.18
C GLY A 137 21.37 0.07 -30.07
N GLY A 138 22.10 -1.01 -29.75
CA GLY A 138 23.57 -1.09 -29.81
C GLY A 138 24.26 -1.30 -28.46
N GLU A 139 25.45 -1.91 -28.50
CA GLU A 139 26.34 -2.07 -27.33
C GLU A 139 26.89 -0.69 -26.92
N ILE A 140 26.20 -0.02 -26.01
CA ILE A 140 26.66 1.24 -25.43
C ILE A 140 27.68 0.91 -24.35
N THR A 141 28.96 1.13 -24.66
CA THR A 141 30.03 1.00 -23.68
C THR A 141 29.99 2.17 -22.69
N ASP A 142 30.36 1.92 -21.43
CA ASP A 142 30.33 2.95 -20.38
C ASP A 142 31.18 4.18 -20.73
N ALA A 143 32.26 4.00 -21.51
CA ALA A 143 33.09 5.09 -22.02
C ALA A 143 32.31 6.08 -22.91
N MET A 144 31.41 5.58 -23.79
CA MET A 144 30.57 6.45 -24.63
C MET A 144 29.57 7.25 -23.79
N PHE A 145 29.09 6.69 -22.69
CA PHE A 145 28.18 7.39 -21.78
C PHE A 145 28.88 8.50 -21.00
N ASP A 146 30.14 8.30 -20.62
CA ASP A 146 30.95 9.32 -19.94
C ASP A 146 31.24 10.52 -20.84
N GLU A 147 31.44 10.32 -22.15
CA GLU A 147 31.56 11.42 -23.11
C GLU A 147 30.29 12.28 -23.18
N VAL A 148 29.11 11.65 -23.15
CA VAL A 148 27.84 12.38 -23.09
C VAL A 148 27.74 13.20 -21.81
N LYS A 149 28.13 12.66 -20.66
CA LYS A 149 28.12 13.39 -19.38
C LYS A 149 29.01 14.63 -19.46
N ASN A 150 30.20 14.51 -20.03
CA ASN A 150 31.12 15.62 -20.23
C ASN A 150 30.54 16.68 -21.17
N PHE A 151 29.89 16.28 -22.25
CA PHE A 151 29.24 17.20 -23.19
C PHE A 151 28.09 17.96 -22.52
N ALA A 152 27.26 17.28 -21.73
CA ALA A 152 26.18 17.91 -20.98
C ALA A 152 26.71 18.97 -19.99
N ALA A 153 27.82 18.68 -19.30
CA ALA A 153 28.49 19.62 -18.40
C ALA A 153 29.01 20.86 -19.15
N TYR A 154 29.62 20.66 -20.32
CA TYR A 154 30.11 21.75 -21.16
C TYR A 154 28.99 22.68 -21.66
N VAL A 155 27.88 22.12 -22.16
CA VAL A 155 26.74 22.94 -22.63
C VAL A 155 26.16 23.77 -21.48
N LYS A 156 26.07 23.19 -20.28
CA LYS A 156 25.58 23.89 -19.10
C LYS A 156 26.44 25.11 -18.77
N GLN A 157 27.77 24.95 -18.75
CA GLN A 157 28.70 26.06 -18.52
C GLN A 157 28.53 27.16 -19.58
N ARG A 158 28.44 26.79 -20.85
CA ARG A 158 28.26 27.75 -21.94
C ARG A 158 26.95 28.55 -21.83
N GLU A 159 25.84 27.92 -21.45
CA GLU A 159 24.57 28.61 -21.26
C GLU A 159 24.58 29.52 -20.01
N GLU A 160 25.30 29.14 -18.96
CA GLU A 160 25.51 29.98 -17.77
C GLU A 160 26.36 31.22 -18.08
N GLU A 161 27.39 31.08 -18.92
CA GLU A 161 28.21 32.20 -19.39
C GLU A 161 27.43 33.17 -20.28
N LYS A 162 26.54 32.67 -21.15
CA LYS A 162 25.62 33.52 -21.94
C LYS A 162 24.67 34.30 -21.05
N LYS A 163 24.14 33.69 -20.00
CA LYS A 163 23.23 34.34 -19.04
C LYS A 163 23.90 35.43 -18.19
N LYS A 164 25.22 35.41 -18.04
CA LYS A 164 25.98 36.46 -17.32
C LYS A 164 26.39 37.63 -18.21
N LYS A 165 26.26 37.48 -19.54
CA LYS A 165 26.62 38.50 -20.54
C LYS A 165 25.43 39.19 -21.21
N GLY A 166 24.20 38.74 -20.94
CA GLY A 166 22.94 39.40 -21.35
C GLY A 166 22.28 40.07 -20.18
#